data_AF-A0A514ZA77-F1
#
_entry.id   AF-A0A514ZA77-F1
#
_cell.length_a   1.000
_cell.length_b   1.000
_cell.length_c   1.000
_cell.angle_alpha   90.00
_cell.angle_beta   90.00
_cell.angle_gamma   90.00
#
_symmetry.space_group_name_H-M   'P 1'
#
loop_
_entity.id
_entity.type
_entity.pdbx_description
1 polymer ?
#
loop_
_entity_poly.entity_id
_entity_poly.type
_entity_poly.pdbx_seq_one_letter_code
_entity_poly.pdbx_strand_id
1 'polypeptide(L)' 'MVDYKKIDSDYWFNDEKLADKLGVKKETIQIKIRKFEKIAPHFVINAGKRITFIPAFIAWDSYQKKYRGVAKKPKFEYVD' A
#
# COMPACT_ATOMS: atom_id res chain seq x y z
N MET A 1 -4.57 -13.29 6.54
CA MET A 1 -3.36 -12.98 5.74
C MET A 1 -3.85 -12.28 4.48
N VAL A 2 -3.28 -11.13 4.09
CA VAL A 2 -3.73 -10.38 2.90
C VAL A 2 -3.21 -11.11 1.66
N ASP A 3 -4.10 -11.55 0.78
CA ASP A 3 -3.75 -12.32 -0.41
C ASP A 3 -3.60 -11.41 -1.63
N TYR A 4 -2.37 -10.94 -1.84
CA TYR A 4 -2.05 -10.04 -2.95
C TYR A 4 -2.11 -10.73 -4.33
N LYS A 5 -2.17 -12.07 -4.39
CA LYS A 5 -2.30 -12.80 -5.66
C LYS A 5 -3.67 -12.61 -6.32
N LYS A 6 -4.67 -12.12 -5.57
CA LYS A 6 -6.03 -11.84 -6.05
C LYS A 6 -6.21 -10.43 -6.59
N ILE A 7 -5.19 -9.57 -6.47
CA ILE A 7 -5.23 -8.22 -7.03
C ILE A 7 -4.51 -8.23 -8.38
N ASP A 8 -5.17 -7.73 -9.41
CA ASP A 8 -4.49 -7.28 -10.62
C ASP A 8 -3.60 -6.09 -10.26
N SER A 9 -2.33 -6.14 -10.68
CA SER A 9 -1.35 -5.06 -10.53
C SER A 9 -1.67 -3.85 -11.43
N ASP A 10 -2.95 -3.57 -11.67
CA ASP A 10 -3.40 -2.33 -12.29
C ASP A 10 -2.76 -1.15 -11.55
N TYR A 11 -2.25 -0.19 -12.32
CA TYR A 11 -1.33 0.81 -11.79
C TYR A 11 -1.95 1.58 -10.60
N TRP A 12 -3.20 2.02 -10.66
CA TRP A 12 -3.77 2.96 -9.67
C TRP A 12 -5.18 2.61 -9.18
N PHE A 13 -5.36 2.31 -7.88
CA PHE A 13 -6.67 2.03 -7.26
C PHE A 13 -7.02 3.00 -6.13
N ASN A 14 -8.32 3.20 -5.90
CA ASN A 14 -8.82 3.89 -4.71
C ASN A 14 -8.94 2.95 -3.49
N ASP A 15 -9.13 3.55 -2.31
CA ASP A 15 -9.25 2.82 -1.03
C ASP A 15 -10.33 1.71 -1.07
N GLU A 16 -11.44 1.94 -1.75
CA GLU A 16 -12.60 1.02 -1.81
C GLU A 16 -12.30 -0.20 -2.66
N LYS A 17 -11.82 0.02 -3.88
CA LYS A 17 -11.44 -1.04 -4.83
C LYS A 17 -10.30 -1.88 -4.27
N LEU A 18 -9.33 -1.25 -3.59
CA LEU A 18 -8.23 -1.97 -2.96
C LEU A 18 -8.69 -2.81 -1.76
N ALA A 19 -9.63 -2.29 -0.95
CA ALA A 19 -10.21 -3.04 0.17
C ALA A 19 -11.02 -4.26 -0.29
N ASP A 20 -11.84 -4.08 -1.33
CA ASP A 20 -12.64 -5.12 -1.95
C ASP A 20 -11.77 -6.26 -2.52
N LYS A 21 -10.79 -5.91 -3.37
CA LYS A 21 -9.83 -6.86 -3.96
C LYS A 21 -9.02 -7.62 -2.91
N LEU A 22 -8.76 -7.00 -1.75
CA LEU A 22 -8.03 -7.62 -0.64
C LEU A 22 -8.90 -8.37 0.36
N GLY A 23 -10.23 -8.27 0.25
CA GLY A 23 -11.17 -8.85 1.21
C GLY A 23 -10.97 -8.33 2.63
N VAL A 24 -10.60 -7.05 2.78
CA VAL A 24 -10.36 -6.41 4.08
C VAL A 24 -11.24 -5.18 4.25
N LYS A 25 -11.45 -4.76 5.50
CA LYS A 25 -12.21 -3.54 5.80
C LYS A 25 -11.51 -2.31 5.21
N LYS A 26 -12.29 -1.42 4.57
CA LYS A 26 -11.82 -0.14 4.01
C LYS A 26 -10.96 0.66 4.98
N GLU A 27 -11.38 0.76 6.23
CA GLU A 27 -10.65 1.48 7.29
C GLU A 27 -9.22 0.96 7.49
N THR A 28 -9.03 -0.36 7.38
CA THR A 28 -7.71 -0.98 7.52
C THR A 28 -6.80 -0.56 6.36
N ILE A 29 -7.33 -0.51 5.14
CA ILE A 29 -6.60 -0.04 3.97
C ILE A 29 -6.29 1.44 4.06
N GLN A 30 -7.24 2.26 4.50
CA GLN A 30 -7.02 3.69 4.71
C GLN A 30 -5.90 3.98 5.70
N ILE A 31 -5.84 3.24 6.82
CA ILE A 31 -4.76 3.38 7.80
C ILE A 31 -3.40 3.01 7.17
N LYS A 32 -3.36 1.95 6.36
CA LYS A 32 -2.14 1.51 5.68
C LYS A 32 -1.68 2.52 4.63
N ILE A 33 -2.58 2.98 3.77
CA ILE A 33 -2.28 3.99 2.73
C ILE A 33 -1.77 5.27 3.38
N ARG A 34 -2.37 5.76 4.46
CA ARG A 34 -1.87 6.95 5.18
C ARG A 34 -0.43 6.77 5.71
N LYS A 35 -0.03 5.56 6.09
CA LYS A 35 1.35 5.27 6.50
C LYS A 35 2.28 5.18 5.29
N PHE A 36 1.80 4.61 4.19
CA PHE A 36 2.52 4.54 2.92
C PHE A 36 2.78 5.92 2.32
N GLU A 37 1.74 6.76 2.25
CA GLU A 37 1.77 8.15 1.77
C GLU A 37 2.85 8.99 2.48
N LYS A 38 3.04 8.80 3.79
CA LYS A 38 4.11 9.48 4.55
C LYS A 38 5.52 9.09 4.12
N ILE A 39 5.70 7.90 3.55
CA ILE A 39 7.00 7.34 3.19
C ILE A 39 7.26 7.56 1.69
N ALA A 40 6.24 7.39 0.86
CA ALA A 40 6.34 7.47 -0.58
C ALA A 40 5.12 8.22 -1.17
N PRO A 41 5.03 9.54 -0.93
CA PRO A 41 3.86 10.34 -1.32
C PRO A 41 3.64 10.39 -2.83
N HIS A 42 4.71 10.23 -3.62
CA HIS A 42 4.67 10.23 -5.09
C HIS A 42 3.82 9.10 -5.68
N PHE A 43 3.54 8.05 -4.88
CA PHE A 43 2.72 6.90 -5.26
C PHE A 43 1.27 7.01 -4.75
N VAL A 44 0.86 8.19 -4.25
CA VAL A 44 -0.50 8.46 -3.78
C VAL A 44 -0.97 9.79 -4.35
N ILE A 45 -2.07 9.78 -5.10
CA ILE A 45 -2.74 10.98 -5.62
C ILE A 45 -3.94 11.29 -4.73
N ASN A 46 -4.05 12.53 -4.26
CA ASN A 46 -5.16 12.99 -3.44
C ASN A 46 -5.96 14.08 -4.19
N ALA A 47 -7.06 13.68 -4.81
CA ALA A 47 -7.98 14.56 -5.54
C ALA A 47 -9.43 14.35 -5.07
N GLY A 48 -9.68 14.52 -3.77
CA GLY A 48 -10.98 14.26 -3.13
C GLY A 48 -11.23 12.77 -2.81
N LYS A 49 -10.66 11.86 -3.60
CA LYS A 49 -10.45 10.44 -3.25
C LYS A 49 -8.97 10.12 -3.35
N ARG A 50 -8.44 9.31 -2.41
CA ARG A 50 -7.07 8.80 -2.52
C ARG A 50 -7.00 7.72 -3.57
N ILE A 51 -6.04 7.83 -4.46
CA ILE A 51 -5.71 6.83 -5.47
C ILE A 51 -4.24 6.45 -5.24
N THR A 52 -3.99 5.17 -5.02
CA THR A 52 -2.69 4.62 -4.63
C THR A 52 -2.14 3.76 -5.76
N PHE A 53 -0.84 3.93 -6.03
CA PHE A 53 -0.11 3.09 -6.96
C PHE A 53 0.09 1.69 -6.33
N ILE A 54 -0.56 0.68 -6.91
CA ILE A 54 -0.68 -0.64 -6.28
C ILE A 54 0.65 -1.39 -6.18
N PRO A 55 1.48 -1.46 -7.23
CA PRO A 55 2.77 -2.15 -7.15
C PRO A 55 3.65 -1.64 -6.00
N ALA A 56 3.80 -0.32 -5.85
CA ALA A 56 4.58 0.26 -4.77
C ALA A 56 3.95 0.04 -3.39
N PHE A 57 2.62 0.06 -3.29
CA PHE A 57 1.93 -0.24 -2.02
C PHE A 57 2.15 -1.69 -1.57
N ILE A 58 2.09 -2.65 -2.50
CA ILE A 58 2.33 -4.07 -2.21
C ILE A 58 3.78 -4.30 -1.79
N ALA A 59 4.74 -3.70 -2.51
CA ALA A 59 6.15 -3.73 -2.18
C ALA A 59 6.39 -3.15 -0.77
N TRP A 60 5.76 -2.01 -0.46
CA TRP A 60 5.86 -1.38 0.85
C TRP A 60 5.25 -2.22 1.97
N ASP A 61 4.06 -2.80 1.79
CA ASP A 61 3.44 -3.63 2.83
C ASP A 61 4.29 -4.88 3.11
N SER A 62 4.86 -5.47 2.06
CA SER A 62 5.81 -6.59 2.17
C SER A 62 7.09 -6.18 2.88
N TYR A 63 7.62 -5.00 2.56
CA TYR A 63 8.77 -4.40 3.23
C TYR A 63 8.49 -4.19 4.73
N GLN A 64 7.34 -3.61 5.10
CA GLN A 64 6.97 -3.40 6.51
C GLN A 64 6.88 -4.72 7.28
N LYS A 65 6.40 -5.79 6.65
CA LYS A 65 6.35 -7.13 7.24
C LYS A 65 7.75 -7.72 7.41
N LYS A 66 8.60 -7.63 6.38
CA LYS A 66 9.97 -8.17 6.40
C LYS A 66 10.81 -7.57 7.51
N TYR A 67 10.68 -6.27 7.76
CA TYR A 67 11.45 -5.55 8.78
C TYR A 67 10.67 -5.29 10.07
N ARG A 68 9.57 -6.02 10.31
CA ARG A 68 8.78 -5.89 11.53
C ARG A 68 9.64 -6.26 12.75
N GLY A 69 9.78 -5.34 13.69
CA GLY A 69 10.57 -5.55 14.92
C GLY A 69 12.08 -5.32 14.77
N VAL A 70 12.55 -4.90 13.59
CA VAL A 70 13.96 -4.55 13.37
C VAL A 70 14.25 -3.13 13.88
N ALA A 71 15.24 -3.00 14.76
CA ALA A 71 15.60 -1.73 15.41
C ALA A 71 16.12 -0.65 14.42
N LYS A 72 16.89 -1.05 13.40
CA LYS A 72 17.33 -0.19 12.30
C LYS A 72 16.87 -0.75 10.96
N LYS A 73 15.69 -0.32 10.53
CA LYS A 73 15.14 -0.65 9.21
C LYS A 73 15.81 0.20 8.11
N PRO A 74 16.11 -0.36 6.94
CA PRO A 74 16.57 0.43 5.79
C PRO A 74 15.50 1.46 5.33
N LYS A 75 15.86 2.33 4.38
CA LYS A 75 14.86 3.18 3.72
C LYS A 75 14.06 2.32 2.75
N PHE A 76 12.75 2.55 2.66
CA PHE A 76 11.94 1.92 1.62
C PHE A 76 12.25 2.59 0.28
N GLU A 77 12.63 1.79 -0.71
CA GLU A 77 12.85 2.23 -2.08
C GLU A 77 12.08 1.27 -2.99
N TYR A 78 11.27 1.85 -3.89
CA TYR A 78 10.57 1.10 -4.92
C TYR A 78 11.28 1.37 -6.25
N VAL A 79 11.80 0.30 -6.86
CA VAL A 79 12.40 0.33 -8.20
C VAL A 79 11.40 -0.40 -9.09
N ASP A 80 10.83 0.33 -10.06
CA ASP A 80 9.86 -0.19 -11.03
C ASP A 80 10.52 -1.12 -12.06
#